data_AF-A0A9X8MDT6-F1
#
_entry.id   AF-A0A9X8MDT6-F1
#
_cell.length_a   1.000
_cell.length_b   1.000
_cell.length_c   1.000
_cell.angle_alpha   90.00
_cell.angle_beta   90.00
_cell.angle_gamma   90.00
#
_symmetry.space_group_name_H-M   'P 1'
#
loop_
_entity.id
_entity.type
_entity.pdbx_description
1 polymer ?
#
loop_
_entity_poly.entity_id
_entity_poly.type
_entity_poly.pdbx_seq_one_letter_code
_entity_poly.pdbx_strand_id
1 'polypeptide(L)'
;MVCIAFLVGLPLFFEVGFVLLVPIAFTVARRVGVSILMVGLPMVAGLSVVHALVPPHPAAMLAVQSYHASVGQTLFYAVLVGIPTAILAGPVYARFIVPKIQLPAENPLAEQFTEREPRKQLPGFGVTIGTIILPVVLMLMGGWANLISTPGSVFNQFLQFIGNSVIALLVATLVSFWTLGLAQGFNRDAILKFTNECLAPTATITLLVGAGGGLNRILIDAGVTTEIVGLAREFNLSPLMMGWLFAALMRIATGSATVAMTTASGIVAPVALGLGYPHPELLVLATGAGSVIFSHVNDGGFWLIKEYFNMTVTQTFKTWTVLETLISIIAFLLTLALAAVP
;
A
#
# COMPACT_ATOMS: atom_id res chain seq x y z
N MET A 1 13.80 10.02 2.61
CA MET A 1 13.09 8.85 3.17
C MET A 1 11.81 8.50 2.45
N VAL A 2 10.84 9.41 2.25
CA VAL A 2 9.59 9.10 1.51
C VAL A 2 9.86 8.34 0.22
N CYS A 3 10.74 8.82 -0.65
CA CYS A 3 10.97 8.17 -1.94
C CYS A 3 11.52 6.75 -1.78
N ILE A 4 12.41 6.54 -0.81
CA ILE A 4 12.95 5.20 -0.50
C ILE A 4 11.83 4.30 0.01
N ALA A 5 11.03 4.79 0.96
CA ALA A 5 9.90 4.07 1.52
C ALA A 5 8.83 3.74 0.48
N PHE A 6 8.53 4.66 -0.42
CA PHE A 6 7.59 4.47 -1.50
C PHE A 6 8.09 3.36 -2.44
N LEU A 7 9.34 3.46 -2.92
CA LEU A 7 9.93 2.46 -3.81
C LEU A 7 10.04 1.07 -3.18
N VAL A 8 10.50 1.01 -1.93
CA VAL A 8 10.65 -0.24 -1.17
C VAL A 8 9.28 -0.82 -0.80
N GLY A 9 8.29 0.05 -0.56
CA GLY A 9 6.92 -0.36 -0.25
C GLY A 9 6.19 -0.98 -1.43
N LEU A 10 6.53 -0.64 -2.69
CA LEU A 10 5.78 -1.13 -3.86
C LEU A 10 5.60 -2.67 -3.88
N PRO A 11 6.65 -3.47 -3.62
CA PRO A 11 6.53 -4.92 -3.51
C PRO A 11 6.37 -5.47 -2.09
N LEU A 12 6.38 -4.64 -1.04
CA LEU A 12 6.47 -5.10 0.35
C LEU A 12 5.29 -4.66 1.20
N PHE A 13 4.85 -5.57 2.09
CA PHE A 13 3.92 -5.23 3.15
C PHE A 13 4.43 -4.10 4.03
N PHE A 14 3.52 -3.27 4.53
CA PHE A 14 3.82 -2.14 5.40
C PHE A 14 4.74 -2.54 6.56
N GLU A 15 4.39 -3.57 7.32
CA GLU A 15 5.15 -4.00 8.50
C GLU A 15 6.56 -4.49 8.14
N VAL A 16 6.67 -5.28 7.08
CA VAL A 16 7.96 -5.80 6.59
C VAL A 16 8.83 -4.66 6.09
N GLY A 17 8.27 -3.78 5.26
CA GLY A 17 8.95 -2.58 4.75
C GLY A 17 9.38 -1.65 5.89
N PHE A 18 8.55 -1.49 6.92
CA PHE A 18 8.87 -0.70 8.10
C PHE A 18 10.07 -1.28 8.84
N VAL A 19 10.02 -2.57 9.21
CA VAL A 19 11.11 -3.24 9.94
C VAL A 19 12.43 -3.20 9.15
N LEU A 20 12.38 -3.29 7.82
CA LEU A 20 13.57 -3.19 6.97
C LEU A 20 14.15 -1.77 6.92
N LEU A 21 13.30 -0.74 6.94
CA LEU A 21 13.73 0.66 6.78
C LEU A 21 14.04 1.36 8.11
N VAL A 22 13.48 0.90 9.23
CA VAL A 22 13.74 1.45 10.57
C VAL A 22 15.24 1.58 10.89
N PRO A 23 16.10 0.55 10.67
CA PRO A 23 17.52 0.68 10.97
C PRO A 23 18.20 1.79 10.16
N ILE A 24 17.77 1.95 8.89
CA ILE A 24 18.24 3.01 8.00
C ILE A 24 17.77 4.36 8.53
N ALA A 25 16.52 4.46 8.98
CA ALA A 25 15.97 5.69 9.56
C ALA A 25 16.76 6.13 10.79
N PHE A 26 17.09 5.22 11.71
CA PHE A 26 17.94 5.50 12.88
C PHE A 26 19.34 5.96 12.47
N THR A 27 19.97 5.25 11.53
CA THR A 27 21.29 5.60 11.02
C THR A 27 21.31 6.99 10.38
N VAL A 28 20.31 7.32 9.56
CA VAL A 28 20.19 8.63 8.91
C VAL A 28 19.91 9.73 9.93
N ALA A 29 19.00 9.50 10.89
CA ALA A 29 18.69 10.47 11.94
C ALA A 29 19.94 10.82 12.77
N ARG A 30 20.70 9.80 13.19
CA ARG A 30 21.96 9.97 13.93
C ARG A 30 23.03 10.69 13.10
N ARG A 31 23.20 10.33 11.83
CA ARG A 31 24.22 10.93 10.95
C ARG A 31 23.94 12.40 10.62
N VAL A 32 22.66 12.76 10.50
CA VAL A 32 22.23 14.14 10.18
C VAL A 32 22.02 14.97 11.45
N GLY A 33 21.94 14.34 12.63
CA GLY A 33 21.72 15.02 13.90
C GLY A 33 20.28 15.53 14.08
N VAL A 34 19.30 14.85 13.49
CA VAL A 34 17.87 15.22 13.59
C VAL A 34 17.08 14.17 14.37
N SER A 35 15.92 14.56 14.90
CA SER A 35 14.99 13.63 15.56
C SER A 35 14.61 12.47 14.62
N ILE A 36 14.50 11.26 15.18
CA ILE A 36 14.05 10.08 14.42
C ILE A 36 12.69 10.32 13.76
N LEU A 37 11.80 11.12 14.35
CA LEU A 37 10.49 11.43 13.77
C LEU A 37 10.58 12.24 12.47
N MET A 38 11.62 13.08 12.30
CA MET A 38 11.86 13.82 11.05
C MET A 38 12.22 12.89 9.88
N VAL A 39 12.64 11.66 10.18
CA VAL A 39 13.06 10.65 9.21
C VAL A 39 12.01 9.55 9.09
N GLY A 40 11.46 9.14 10.22
CA GLY A 40 10.48 8.07 10.41
C GLY A 40 9.06 8.42 9.95
N LEU A 41 8.55 9.62 10.24
CA LEU A 41 7.21 10.01 9.76
C LEU A 41 7.13 10.07 8.22
N PRO A 42 8.11 10.68 7.52
CA PRO A 42 8.14 10.61 6.05
C PRO A 42 8.30 9.18 5.52
N MET A 43 9.02 8.31 6.23
CA MET A 43 9.15 6.90 5.86
C MET A 43 7.82 6.16 5.96
N VAL A 44 7.12 6.26 7.10
CA VAL A 44 5.87 5.52 7.32
C VAL A 44 4.73 6.08 6.45
N ALA A 45 4.74 7.38 6.13
CA ALA A 45 3.79 7.94 5.16
C ALA A 45 3.95 7.33 3.77
N GLY A 46 5.20 7.16 3.30
CA GLY A 46 5.48 6.52 2.02
C GLY A 46 5.01 5.06 1.98
N LEU A 47 5.30 4.29 3.05
CA LEU A 47 4.86 2.90 3.17
C LEU A 47 3.33 2.78 3.23
N SER A 48 2.67 3.65 4.01
CA SER A 48 1.22 3.59 4.21
C SER A 48 0.45 3.95 2.94
N VAL A 49 0.85 5.00 2.24
CA VAL A 49 0.26 5.36 0.93
C VAL A 49 0.33 4.20 -0.05
N VAL A 50 1.49 3.55 -0.15
CA VAL A 50 1.69 2.43 -1.07
C VAL A 50 0.86 1.22 -0.65
N HIS A 51 0.82 0.92 0.65
CA HIS A 51 0.00 -0.15 1.20
C HIS A 51 -1.50 0.03 0.90
N ALA A 52 -1.98 1.27 0.98
CA ALA A 52 -3.39 1.61 0.84
C ALA A 52 -3.85 1.69 -0.62
N LEU A 53 -3.02 2.27 -1.50
CA LEU A 53 -3.46 2.68 -2.83
C LEU A 53 -2.92 1.82 -3.97
N VAL A 54 -1.78 1.15 -3.78
CA VAL A 54 -0.98 0.65 -4.90
C VAL A 54 -1.06 -0.87 -5.04
N PRO A 55 -1.64 -1.40 -6.14
CA PRO A 55 -1.43 -2.79 -6.55
C PRO A 55 0.07 -3.10 -6.74
N PRO A 56 0.59 -4.27 -6.34
CA PRO A 56 -0.11 -5.53 -6.11
C PRO A 56 -0.46 -5.83 -4.64
N HIS A 57 -0.55 -4.83 -3.76
CA HIS A 57 -0.94 -5.07 -2.36
C HIS A 57 -2.25 -5.86 -2.29
N PRO A 58 -2.37 -6.88 -1.43
CA PRO A 58 -3.49 -7.81 -1.49
C PRO A 58 -4.88 -7.18 -1.44
N ALA A 59 -5.08 -6.20 -0.56
CA ALA A 59 -6.36 -5.51 -0.45
C ALA A 59 -6.66 -4.64 -1.67
N ALA A 60 -5.65 -3.93 -2.18
CA ALA A 60 -5.77 -3.15 -3.41
C ALA A 60 -6.03 -4.06 -4.61
N MET A 61 -5.36 -5.21 -4.71
CA MET A 61 -5.61 -6.22 -5.74
C MET A 61 -7.00 -6.81 -5.65
N LEU A 62 -7.50 -7.10 -4.45
CA LEU A 62 -8.88 -7.57 -4.28
C LEU A 62 -9.88 -6.52 -4.75
N ALA A 63 -9.69 -5.25 -4.40
CA ALA A 63 -10.56 -4.18 -4.84
C ALA A 63 -10.51 -4.02 -6.37
N VAL A 64 -9.32 -4.09 -6.98
CA VAL A 64 -9.16 -4.10 -8.44
C VAL A 64 -9.97 -5.22 -9.09
N GLN A 65 -9.91 -6.43 -8.52
CA GLN A 65 -10.68 -7.57 -9.02
C GLN A 65 -12.18 -7.39 -8.81
N SER A 66 -12.60 -6.91 -7.63
CA SER A 66 -14.01 -6.73 -7.25
C SER A 66 -14.69 -5.65 -8.08
N TYR A 67 -13.98 -4.58 -8.43
CA TYR A 67 -14.48 -3.48 -9.24
C TYR A 67 -14.25 -3.67 -10.75
N HIS A 68 -13.61 -4.77 -11.16
CA HIS A 68 -13.19 -5.00 -12.55
C HIS A 68 -12.31 -3.88 -13.13
N ALA A 69 -11.45 -3.29 -12.29
CA ALA A 69 -10.51 -2.25 -12.69
C ALA A 69 -9.28 -2.83 -13.41
N SER A 70 -8.62 -2.00 -14.21
CA SER A 70 -7.31 -2.34 -14.78
C SER A 70 -6.19 -2.19 -13.75
N VAL A 71 -5.40 -3.25 -13.52
CA VAL A 71 -4.27 -3.24 -12.58
C VAL A 71 -3.27 -2.14 -12.94
N GLY A 72 -2.84 -2.06 -14.20
CA GLY A 72 -1.81 -1.11 -14.61
C GLY A 72 -2.30 0.34 -14.61
N GLN A 73 -3.56 0.60 -14.94
CA GLN A 73 -4.13 1.94 -14.82
C GLN A 73 -4.34 2.35 -13.35
N THR A 74 -4.80 1.42 -12.51
CA THR A 74 -4.90 1.64 -11.07
C THR A 74 -3.52 1.96 -10.48
N LEU A 75 -2.48 1.21 -10.85
CA LEU A 75 -1.11 1.48 -10.45
C LEU A 75 -0.64 2.88 -10.89
N PHE A 76 -0.93 3.27 -12.13
CA PHE A 76 -0.59 4.60 -12.63
C PHE A 76 -1.28 5.71 -11.80
N TYR A 77 -2.59 5.64 -11.61
CA TYR A 77 -3.32 6.61 -10.80
C TYR A 77 -2.86 6.60 -9.34
N ALA A 78 -2.56 5.42 -8.78
CA ALA A 78 -2.08 5.29 -7.41
C ALA A 78 -0.69 5.93 -7.22
N VAL A 79 0.20 5.86 -8.20
CA VAL A 79 1.47 6.61 -8.16
C VAL A 79 1.22 8.10 -8.31
N LEU A 80 0.35 8.50 -9.24
CA LEU A 80 0.02 9.90 -9.50
C LEU A 80 -0.57 10.60 -8.28
N VAL A 81 -1.50 9.94 -7.58
CA VAL A 81 -2.14 10.44 -6.35
C VAL A 81 -1.26 10.18 -5.12
N GLY A 82 -0.55 9.06 -5.08
CA GLY A 82 0.22 8.61 -3.94
C GLY A 82 1.46 9.46 -3.67
N ILE A 83 2.21 9.87 -4.70
CA ILE A 83 3.39 10.72 -4.52
C ILE A 83 3.05 12.05 -3.81
N PRO A 84 2.10 12.88 -4.30
CA PRO A 84 1.74 14.13 -3.63
C PRO A 84 1.15 13.87 -2.24
N THR A 85 0.35 12.82 -2.06
CA THR A 85 -0.18 12.41 -0.75
C THR A 85 0.94 12.11 0.23
N ALA A 86 1.93 11.30 -0.15
CA ALA A 86 3.06 10.91 0.69
C ALA A 86 3.95 12.10 1.04
N ILE A 87 4.12 13.08 0.13
CA ILE A 87 4.88 14.30 0.39
C ILE A 87 4.16 15.22 1.39
N LEU A 88 2.84 15.39 1.23
CA LEU A 88 2.06 16.27 2.10
C LEU A 88 1.87 15.66 3.51
N ALA A 89 1.49 14.39 3.59
CA ALA A 89 1.27 13.71 4.87
C ALA A 89 2.59 13.28 5.56
N GLY A 90 3.68 13.13 4.81
CA GLY A 90 4.99 12.75 5.33
C GLY A 90 5.84 13.96 5.72
N PRO A 91 6.74 14.45 4.85
CA PRO A 91 7.75 15.47 5.19
C PRO A 91 7.16 16.84 5.50
N VAL A 92 6.07 17.24 4.84
CA VAL A 92 5.42 18.53 5.14
C VAL A 92 4.79 18.49 6.54
N TYR A 93 4.01 17.45 6.83
CA TYR A 93 3.43 17.27 8.16
C TYR A 93 4.49 17.07 9.25
N ALA A 94 5.53 16.27 8.98
CA ALA A 94 6.64 16.02 9.91
C ALA A 94 7.32 17.33 10.35
N ARG A 95 7.59 18.24 9.41
CA ARG A 95 8.17 19.57 9.74
C ARG A 95 7.31 20.37 10.71
N PHE A 96 5.99 20.20 10.66
CA PHE A 96 5.05 20.90 11.54
C PHE A 96 4.90 20.25 12.92
N ILE A 97 4.80 18.90 12.97
CA ILE A 97 4.47 18.20 14.21
C ILE A 97 5.71 17.87 15.05
N VAL A 98 6.85 17.54 14.43
CA VAL A 98 8.03 17.06 15.16
C VAL A 98 8.57 18.08 16.16
N PRO A 99 8.64 19.40 15.86
CA PRO A 99 9.05 20.40 16.86
C PRO A 99 8.15 20.46 18.12
N LYS A 100 6.92 19.92 18.03
CA LYS A 100 5.92 19.92 19.11
C LYS A 100 5.94 18.62 19.93
N ILE A 101 6.79 17.67 19.57
CA ILE A 101 6.89 16.35 20.21
C ILE A 101 8.26 16.23 20.88
N GLN A 102 8.26 16.10 22.20
CA GLN A 102 9.47 15.80 22.97
C GLN A 102 9.60 14.30 23.14
N LEU A 103 10.62 13.72 22.50
CA LEU A 103 10.98 12.32 22.71
C LEU A 103 11.93 12.18 23.91
N PRO A 104 11.96 11.01 24.57
CA PRO A 104 13.02 10.68 25.53
C PRO A 104 14.42 10.84 24.90
N ALA A 105 15.40 11.25 25.71
CA ALA A 105 16.77 11.49 25.26
C ALA A 105 17.46 10.22 24.73
N GLU A 106 17.10 9.07 25.30
CA GLU A 106 17.59 7.75 24.89
C GLU A 106 16.44 6.91 24.32
N ASN A 107 16.70 6.25 23.20
CA ASN A 107 15.82 5.24 22.64
C ASN A 107 16.56 3.88 22.72
N PRO A 108 16.09 2.92 23.54
CA PRO A 108 16.75 1.62 23.73
C PRO A 108 16.96 0.83 22.44
N LEU A 109 16.11 1.06 21.43
CA LEU A 109 16.21 0.40 20.13
C LEU A 109 17.24 1.05 19.20
N ALA A 110 17.62 2.30 19.45
CA ALA A 110 18.56 3.02 18.59
C ALA A 110 19.96 2.37 18.59
N GLU A 111 20.42 1.90 19.75
CA GLU A 111 21.73 1.25 19.89
C GLU A 111 21.78 -0.06 19.08
N GLN A 112 20.76 -0.90 19.21
CA GLN A 112 20.63 -2.18 18.50
C GLN A 112 20.68 -2.05 16.96
N PHE A 113 20.20 -0.92 16.41
CA PHE A 113 20.18 -0.69 14.98
C PHE A 113 21.44 -0.03 14.42
N THR A 114 22.24 0.63 15.27
CA THR A 114 23.46 1.32 14.84
C THR A 114 24.72 0.46 14.91
N GLU A 115 24.70 -0.67 15.62
CA GLU A 115 25.85 -1.59 15.80
C GLU A 115 25.84 -2.79 14.85
N ARG A 116 25.39 -2.63 13.60
CA ARG A 116 25.44 -3.75 12.64
C ARG A 116 26.82 -3.87 12.00
N GLU A 117 27.42 -5.06 12.13
CA GLU A 117 28.62 -5.51 11.41
C GLU A 117 28.52 -5.18 9.90
N PRO A 118 29.55 -4.55 9.30
CA PRO A 118 29.55 -4.25 7.88
C PRO A 118 29.55 -5.54 7.06
N ARG A 119 28.46 -5.79 6.33
CA ARG A 119 28.38 -6.92 5.39
C ARG A 119 29.39 -6.70 4.27
N LYS A 120 30.34 -7.62 4.11
CA LYS A 120 31.48 -7.50 3.18
C LYS A 120 31.10 -7.41 1.69
N GLN A 121 29.92 -7.88 1.29
CA GLN A 121 29.42 -7.79 -0.08
C GLN A 121 27.92 -7.50 -0.06
N LEU A 122 27.54 -6.42 -0.74
CA LEU A 122 26.15 -6.01 -0.95
C LEU A 122 25.88 -5.99 -2.46
N PRO A 123 24.65 -6.29 -2.90
CA PRO A 123 24.29 -6.15 -4.30
C PRO A 123 24.47 -4.69 -4.72
N GLY A 124 24.92 -4.48 -5.96
CA GLY A 124 25.06 -3.14 -6.50
C GLY A 124 23.71 -2.40 -6.48
N PHE A 125 23.72 -1.12 -6.14
CA PHE A 125 22.50 -0.31 -5.99
C PHE A 125 21.55 -0.43 -7.19
N GLY A 126 22.08 -0.36 -8.43
CA GLY A 126 21.27 -0.48 -9.64
C GLY A 126 20.60 -1.84 -9.80
N VAL A 127 21.26 -2.93 -9.38
CA VAL A 127 20.68 -4.28 -9.40
C VAL A 127 19.55 -4.38 -8.38
N THR A 128 19.76 -3.88 -7.17
CA THR A 128 18.72 -3.89 -6.13
C THR A 128 17.49 -3.10 -6.54
N ILE A 129 17.68 -1.86 -7.02
CA ILE A 129 16.56 -1.01 -7.46
C ILE A 129 15.88 -1.61 -8.68
N GLY A 130 16.64 -2.12 -9.65
CA GLY A 130 16.12 -2.77 -10.84
C GLY A 130 15.25 -3.98 -10.50
N THR A 131 15.73 -4.88 -9.64
CA THR A 131 14.98 -6.07 -9.22
C THR A 131 13.70 -5.72 -8.46
N ILE A 132 13.73 -4.69 -7.59
CA ILE A 132 12.56 -4.24 -6.80
C ILE A 132 11.48 -3.59 -7.68
N ILE A 133 11.90 -2.77 -8.65
CA ILE A 133 10.99 -1.99 -9.52
C ILE A 133 10.50 -2.80 -10.72
N LEU A 134 11.21 -3.86 -11.10
CA LEU A 134 10.86 -4.71 -12.25
C LEU A 134 9.37 -5.08 -12.36
N PRO A 135 8.70 -5.65 -11.33
CA PRO A 135 7.29 -6.04 -11.47
C PRO A 135 6.37 -4.84 -11.72
N VAL A 136 6.69 -3.69 -11.14
CA VAL A 136 5.93 -2.44 -11.31
C VAL A 136 6.03 -1.95 -12.75
N VAL A 137 7.23 -1.97 -13.34
CA VAL A 137 7.45 -1.57 -14.73
C VAL A 137 6.72 -2.50 -15.68
N LEU A 138 6.78 -3.82 -15.45
CA LEU A 138 6.04 -4.80 -16.24
C LEU A 138 4.52 -4.53 -16.19
N MET A 139 3.96 -4.32 -14.99
CA MET A 139 2.53 -4.04 -14.81
C MET A 139 2.09 -2.75 -15.50
N LEU A 140 2.90 -1.68 -15.45
CA LEU A 140 2.62 -0.42 -16.16
C LEU A 140 2.59 -0.62 -17.67
N MET A 141 3.51 -1.42 -18.23
CA MET A 141 3.51 -1.74 -19.67
C MET A 141 2.23 -2.47 -20.08
N GLY A 142 1.74 -3.42 -19.28
CA GLY A 142 0.48 -4.12 -19.55
C GLY A 142 -0.73 -3.19 -19.49
N GLY A 143 -0.78 -2.28 -18.51
CA GLY A 143 -1.88 -1.32 -18.38
C GLY A 143 -2.04 -0.39 -19.57
N TRP A 144 -0.95 -0.09 -20.28
CA TRP A 144 -0.93 0.82 -21.42
C TRP A 144 -0.84 0.09 -22.76
N ALA A 145 -0.92 -1.23 -22.77
CA ALA A 145 -0.79 -2.04 -23.98
C ALA A 145 -1.74 -1.58 -25.09
N ASN A 146 -2.99 -1.24 -24.76
CA ASN A 146 -4.00 -0.81 -25.74
C ASN A 146 -3.78 0.62 -26.29
N LEU A 147 -2.97 1.43 -25.62
CA LEU A 147 -2.57 2.76 -26.08
C LEU A 147 -1.32 2.70 -26.96
N ILE A 148 -0.39 1.80 -26.62
CA ILE A 148 0.91 1.64 -27.28
C ILE A 148 0.82 0.74 -28.52
N SER A 149 -0.20 -0.13 -28.58
CA SER A 149 -0.35 -1.11 -29.64
C SER A 149 -1.81 -1.35 -30.01
N THR A 150 -2.04 -1.79 -31.25
CA THR A 150 -3.39 -2.10 -31.75
C THR A 150 -4.03 -3.22 -30.91
N PRO A 151 -5.22 -2.99 -30.32
CA PRO A 151 -5.92 -3.99 -29.54
C PRO A 151 -6.07 -5.32 -30.30
N GLY A 152 -5.72 -6.43 -29.66
CA GLY A 152 -5.80 -7.77 -30.25
C GLY A 152 -4.64 -8.18 -31.15
N SER A 153 -3.67 -7.30 -31.42
CA SER A 153 -2.42 -7.70 -32.11
C SER A 153 -1.59 -8.65 -31.23
N VAL A 154 -0.73 -9.46 -31.85
CA VAL A 154 0.19 -10.37 -31.12
C VAL A 154 1.08 -9.59 -30.14
N PHE A 155 1.54 -8.40 -30.54
CA PHE A 155 2.33 -7.53 -29.68
C PHE A 155 1.52 -7.00 -28.48
N ASN A 156 0.25 -6.62 -28.70
CA ASN A 156 -0.65 -6.20 -27.63
C ASN A 156 -0.90 -7.32 -26.61
N GLN A 157 -1.17 -8.54 -27.08
CA GLN A 157 -1.35 -9.70 -26.22
C GLN A 157 -0.09 -10.03 -25.42
N PHE A 158 1.09 -9.91 -26.03
CA PHE A 158 2.36 -10.08 -25.34
C PHE A 158 2.57 -9.04 -24.23
N LEU A 159 2.28 -7.76 -24.49
CA LEU A 159 2.36 -6.69 -23.49
C LEU A 159 1.38 -6.92 -22.33
N GLN A 160 0.14 -7.33 -22.64
CA GLN A 160 -0.85 -7.68 -21.61
C GLN A 160 -0.42 -8.92 -20.80
N PHE A 161 0.20 -9.91 -21.44
CA PHE A 161 0.71 -11.11 -20.78
C PHE A 161 1.84 -10.78 -19.80
N ILE A 162 2.87 -10.05 -20.25
CA ILE A 162 4.02 -9.72 -19.39
C ILE A 162 3.64 -8.73 -18.28
N GLY A 163 2.68 -7.85 -18.54
CA GLY A 163 2.16 -6.91 -17.55
C GLY A 163 1.05 -7.46 -16.66
N ASN A 164 0.65 -8.72 -16.84
CA ASN A 164 -0.21 -9.39 -15.87
C ASN A 164 0.50 -9.45 -14.51
N SER A 165 -0.22 -9.14 -13.42
CA SER A 165 0.38 -9.05 -12.09
C SER A 165 1.04 -10.36 -11.64
N VAL A 166 0.45 -11.51 -11.96
CA VAL A 166 0.99 -12.83 -11.59
C VAL A 166 2.28 -13.10 -12.35
N ILE A 167 2.31 -12.84 -13.66
CA ILE A 167 3.49 -13.03 -14.50
C ILE A 167 4.61 -12.06 -14.12
N ALA A 168 4.28 -10.78 -13.92
CA ALA A 168 5.23 -9.75 -13.52
C ALA A 168 5.90 -10.07 -12.17
N LEU A 169 5.13 -10.50 -11.17
CA LEU A 169 5.66 -10.92 -9.86
C LEU A 169 6.47 -12.21 -9.95
N LEU A 170 6.05 -13.18 -10.76
CA LEU A 170 6.82 -14.41 -11.00
C LEU A 170 8.19 -14.09 -11.61
N VAL A 171 8.23 -13.27 -12.66
CA VAL A 171 9.47 -12.85 -13.31
C VAL A 171 10.37 -12.12 -12.31
N ALA A 172 9.82 -11.18 -11.53
CA ALA A 172 10.57 -10.48 -10.49
C ALA A 172 11.15 -11.43 -9.43
N THR A 173 10.40 -12.45 -9.04
CA THR A 173 10.83 -13.48 -8.08
C THR A 173 11.98 -14.32 -8.64
N LEU A 174 11.89 -14.76 -9.89
CA LEU A 174 12.96 -15.51 -10.54
C LEU A 174 14.24 -14.67 -10.71
N VAL A 175 14.09 -13.39 -11.06
CA VAL A 175 15.22 -12.45 -11.14
C VAL A 175 15.83 -12.21 -9.76
N SER A 176 15.02 -12.14 -8.69
CA SER A 176 15.53 -11.95 -7.32
C SER A 176 16.34 -13.15 -6.82
N PHE A 177 15.95 -14.39 -7.15
CA PHE A 177 16.70 -15.59 -6.82
C PHE A 177 18.12 -15.58 -7.39
N TRP A 178 18.29 -15.01 -8.58
CA TRP A 178 19.62 -14.88 -9.18
C TRP A 178 20.36 -13.66 -8.63
N THR A 179 19.76 -12.46 -8.73
CA THR A 179 20.43 -11.19 -8.44
C THR A 179 20.69 -10.96 -6.95
N LEU A 180 19.72 -11.27 -6.10
CA LEU A 180 19.78 -11.05 -4.65
C LEU A 180 20.06 -12.35 -3.88
N GLY A 181 19.90 -13.51 -4.52
CA GLY A 181 20.24 -14.83 -3.99
C GLY A 181 21.62 -15.29 -4.43
N LEU A 182 21.69 -16.05 -5.53
CA LEU A 182 22.92 -16.74 -5.97
C LEU A 182 24.10 -15.79 -6.18
N ALA A 183 23.89 -14.63 -6.80
CA ALA A 183 24.95 -13.63 -7.03
C ALA A 183 25.47 -12.98 -5.75
N GLN A 184 24.77 -13.14 -4.62
CA GLN A 184 25.20 -12.68 -3.29
C GLN A 184 25.79 -13.82 -2.44
N GLY A 185 26.02 -15.00 -3.02
CA GLY A 185 26.62 -16.14 -2.33
C GLY A 185 25.65 -17.00 -1.52
N PHE A 186 24.34 -16.77 -1.62
CA PHE A 186 23.35 -17.67 -1.01
C PHE A 186 23.30 -19.00 -1.78
N ASN A 187 23.23 -20.11 -1.05
CA ASN A 187 23.04 -21.43 -1.65
C ASN A 187 21.56 -21.73 -1.90
N ARG A 188 21.28 -22.86 -2.57
CA ARG A 188 19.91 -23.29 -2.89
C ARG A 188 19.06 -23.51 -1.64
N ASP A 189 19.65 -24.03 -0.57
CA ASP A 189 18.94 -24.29 0.69
C ASP A 189 18.47 -23.00 1.36
N ALA A 190 19.30 -21.94 1.33
CA ALA A 190 18.91 -20.63 1.83
C ALA A 190 17.75 -20.03 1.02
N ILE A 191 17.80 -20.13 -0.31
CA ILE A 191 16.71 -19.66 -1.19
C ILE A 191 15.42 -20.45 -0.91
N LEU A 192 15.51 -21.77 -0.74
CA LEU A 192 14.37 -22.62 -0.39
C LEU A 192 13.78 -22.22 0.97
N LYS A 193 14.65 -21.97 1.96
CA LYS A 193 14.23 -21.50 3.29
C LYS A 193 13.47 -20.17 3.18
N PHE A 194 14.00 -19.18 2.48
CA PHE A 194 13.32 -17.89 2.27
C PHE A 194 11.95 -18.08 1.60
N THR A 195 11.88 -18.95 0.59
CA THR A 195 10.62 -19.26 -0.10
C THR A 195 9.59 -19.89 0.85
N ASN A 196 10.02 -20.80 1.72
CA ASN A 196 9.14 -21.43 2.71
C ASN A 196 8.65 -20.44 3.77
N GLU A 197 9.50 -19.50 4.21
CA GLU A 197 9.11 -18.45 5.16
C GLU A 197 8.01 -17.53 4.59
N CYS A 198 7.93 -17.37 3.26
CA CYS A 198 6.86 -16.61 2.59
C CYS A 198 5.50 -17.34 2.56
N LEU A 199 5.43 -18.65 2.84
CA LEU A 199 4.17 -19.40 2.78
C LEU A 199 3.15 -18.92 3.81
N ALA A 200 3.58 -18.66 5.05
CA ALA A 200 2.67 -18.24 6.11
C ALA A 200 1.97 -16.90 5.81
N PRO A 201 2.70 -15.82 5.43
CA PRO A 201 2.07 -14.58 4.97
C PRO A 201 1.13 -14.80 3.78
N THR A 202 1.50 -15.66 2.83
CA THR A 202 0.69 -15.97 1.64
C THR A 202 -0.62 -16.69 1.99
N ALA A 203 -0.59 -17.57 3.00
CA ALA A 203 -1.78 -18.27 3.49
C ALA A 203 -2.80 -17.29 4.09
N THR A 204 -2.36 -16.36 4.93
CA THR A 204 -3.23 -15.32 5.52
C THR A 204 -3.91 -14.48 4.43
N ILE A 205 -3.16 -14.08 3.40
CA ILE A 205 -3.70 -13.31 2.27
C ILE A 205 -4.75 -14.10 1.51
N THR A 206 -4.46 -15.36 1.19
CA THR A 206 -5.37 -16.25 0.47
C THR A 206 -6.69 -16.43 1.23
N LEU A 207 -6.63 -16.62 2.56
CA LEU A 207 -7.82 -16.74 3.41
C LEU A 207 -8.63 -15.45 3.43
N LEU A 208 -7.99 -14.28 3.53
CA LEU A 208 -8.69 -13.00 3.52
C LEU A 208 -9.39 -12.74 2.17
N VAL A 209 -8.70 -13.02 1.07
CA VAL A 209 -9.25 -12.91 -0.28
C VAL A 209 -10.45 -13.83 -0.48
N GLY A 210 -10.33 -15.10 -0.04
CA GLY A 210 -11.42 -16.06 -0.09
C GLY A 210 -12.63 -15.65 0.76
N ALA A 211 -12.39 -15.17 1.99
CA ALA A 211 -13.45 -14.69 2.87
C ALA A 211 -14.16 -13.45 2.31
N GLY A 212 -13.41 -12.48 1.76
CA GLY A 212 -13.97 -11.28 1.14
C GLY A 212 -14.80 -11.59 -0.11
N GLY A 213 -14.33 -12.52 -0.96
CA GLY A 213 -15.09 -13.00 -2.11
C GLY A 213 -16.38 -13.74 -1.72
N GLY A 214 -16.31 -14.59 -0.68
CA GLY A 214 -17.49 -15.27 -0.12
C GLY A 214 -18.53 -14.31 0.43
N LEU A 215 -18.10 -13.29 1.20
CA LEU A 215 -18.98 -12.24 1.71
C LEU A 215 -19.66 -11.46 0.57
N ASN A 216 -18.90 -11.05 -0.45
CA ASN A 216 -19.45 -10.37 -1.63
C ASN A 216 -20.58 -11.22 -2.26
N ARG A 217 -20.35 -12.52 -2.44
CA ARG A 217 -21.36 -13.41 -3.02
C ARG A 217 -22.62 -13.52 -2.15
N ILE A 218 -22.47 -13.62 -0.83
CA ILE A 218 -23.59 -13.64 0.11
C ILE A 218 -24.41 -12.33 0.01
N LEU A 219 -23.76 -11.17 -0.10
CA LEU A 219 -24.45 -9.87 -0.22
C LEU A 219 -25.24 -9.73 -1.54
N ILE A 220 -24.71 -10.29 -2.63
CA ILE A 220 -25.42 -10.35 -3.92
C ILE A 220 -26.63 -11.29 -3.79
N ASP A 221 -26.41 -12.51 -3.30
CA ASP A 221 -27.46 -13.54 -3.21
C ASP A 221 -28.56 -13.18 -2.20
N ALA A 222 -28.22 -12.43 -1.14
CA ALA A 222 -29.18 -11.94 -0.14
C ALA A 222 -29.99 -10.71 -0.58
N GLY A 223 -29.74 -10.15 -1.77
CA GLY A 223 -30.45 -8.98 -2.28
C GLY A 223 -30.07 -7.66 -1.58
N VAL A 224 -29.08 -7.64 -0.69
CA VAL A 224 -28.61 -6.42 -0.01
C VAL A 224 -28.15 -5.35 -1.01
N THR A 225 -27.63 -5.78 -2.15
CA THR A 225 -27.22 -4.90 -3.26
C THR A 225 -28.36 -3.99 -3.72
N THR A 226 -29.58 -4.50 -3.88
CA THR A 226 -30.70 -3.70 -4.41
C THR A 226 -31.13 -2.60 -3.45
N GLU A 227 -31.13 -2.90 -2.15
CA GLU A 227 -31.43 -1.93 -1.09
C GLU A 227 -30.37 -0.83 -0.98
N ILE A 228 -29.08 -1.20 -1.01
CA ILE A 228 -27.99 -0.20 -0.96
C ILE A 228 -27.98 0.67 -2.22
N VAL A 229 -28.26 0.11 -3.41
CA VAL A 229 -28.40 0.90 -4.64
C VAL A 229 -29.59 1.86 -4.53
N GLY A 230 -30.71 1.43 -3.95
CA GLY A 230 -31.89 2.28 -3.70
C GLY A 230 -31.55 3.48 -2.82
N LEU A 231 -30.94 3.23 -1.66
CA LEU A 231 -30.48 4.28 -0.74
C LEU A 231 -29.42 5.19 -1.38
N ALA A 232 -28.46 4.64 -2.12
CA ALA A 232 -27.44 5.44 -2.80
C ALA A 232 -28.05 6.41 -3.83
N ARG A 233 -29.10 5.99 -4.55
CA ARG A 233 -29.86 6.84 -5.47
C ARG A 233 -30.66 7.92 -4.72
N GLU A 234 -31.27 7.59 -3.58
CA GLU A 234 -31.98 8.57 -2.76
C GLU A 234 -31.05 9.64 -2.18
N PHE A 235 -29.87 9.25 -1.70
CA PHE A 235 -28.89 10.16 -1.12
C PHE A 235 -27.93 10.81 -2.14
N ASN A 236 -28.07 10.50 -3.44
CA ASN A 236 -27.16 10.93 -4.51
C ASN A 236 -25.66 10.72 -4.17
N LEU A 237 -25.34 9.62 -3.49
CA LEU A 237 -23.96 9.34 -3.10
C LEU A 237 -23.16 8.84 -4.30
N SER A 238 -22.07 9.55 -4.62
CA SER A 238 -21.11 9.06 -5.61
C SER A 238 -20.49 7.73 -5.15
N PRO A 239 -20.29 6.75 -6.05
CA PRO A 239 -19.60 5.50 -5.73
C PRO A 239 -18.25 5.72 -5.05
N LEU A 240 -17.51 6.79 -5.41
CA LEU A 240 -16.23 7.14 -4.77
C LEU A 240 -16.41 7.47 -3.28
N MET A 241 -17.43 8.27 -2.96
CA MET A 241 -17.76 8.63 -1.58
C MET A 241 -18.18 7.41 -0.78
N MET A 242 -18.96 6.50 -1.39
CA MET A 242 -19.33 5.23 -0.75
C MET A 242 -18.08 4.38 -0.47
N GLY A 243 -17.21 4.18 -1.45
CA GLY A 243 -15.96 3.44 -1.29
C GLY A 243 -15.13 3.97 -0.12
N TRP A 244 -14.92 5.29 -0.07
CA TRP A 244 -14.16 5.93 1.00
C TRP A 244 -14.85 5.81 2.37
N LEU A 245 -16.16 6.09 2.44
CA LEU A 245 -16.92 6.12 3.70
C LEU A 245 -17.03 4.72 4.32
N PHE A 246 -17.39 3.70 3.53
CA PHE A 246 -17.49 2.34 4.04
C PHE A 246 -16.12 1.82 4.49
N ALA A 247 -15.06 2.09 3.72
CA ALA A 247 -13.71 1.73 4.15
C ALA A 247 -13.28 2.46 5.43
N ALA A 248 -13.62 3.74 5.57
CA ALA A 248 -13.37 4.53 6.77
C ALA A 248 -14.07 3.97 8.00
N LEU A 249 -15.36 3.66 7.89
CA LEU A 249 -16.13 3.06 8.99
C LEU A 249 -15.53 1.70 9.39
N MET A 250 -15.20 0.86 8.42
CA MET A 250 -14.59 -0.44 8.68
C MET A 250 -13.20 -0.32 9.29
N ARG A 251 -12.39 0.66 8.87
CA ARG A 251 -11.07 0.92 9.44
C ARG A 251 -11.17 1.33 10.90
N ILE A 252 -12.06 2.25 11.24
CA ILE A 252 -12.26 2.71 12.62
C ILE A 252 -12.71 1.55 13.51
N ALA A 253 -13.58 0.67 13.01
CA ALA A 253 -14.09 -0.48 13.75
C ALA A 253 -13.06 -1.60 13.93
N THR A 254 -12.36 -1.98 12.85
CA THR A 254 -11.53 -3.19 12.81
C THR A 254 -10.04 -2.95 13.06
N GLY A 255 -9.57 -1.72 12.86
CA GLY A 255 -8.17 -1.37 13.03
C GLY A 255 -7.22 -1.90 11.95
N SER A 256 -7.68 -2.70 10.98
CA SER A 256 -6.83 -3.20 9.88
C SER A 256 -7.22 -2.59 8.53
N ALA A 257 -6.26 -1.95 7.86
CA ALA A 257 -6.49 -1.34 6.54
C ALA A 257 -6.84 -2.39 5.48
N THR A 258 -6.15 -3.55 5.53
CA THR A 258 -6.43 -4.68 4.64
C THR A 258 -7.88 -5.16 4.82
N VAL A 259 -8.30 -5.45 6.05
CA VAL A 259 -9.68 -5.90 6.32
C VAL A 259 -10.68 -4.82 5.88
N ALA A 260 -10.46 -3.57 6.26
CA ALA A 260 -11.35 -2.46 5.94
C ALA A 260 -11.58 -2.29 4.44
N MET A 261 -10.51 -2.30 3.65
CA MET A 261 -10.59 -2.20 2.19
C MET A 261 -11.28 -3.42 1.59
N THR A 262 -10.94 -4.64 2.03
CA THR A 262 -11.56 -5.86 1.48
C THR A 262 -13.05 -5.95 1.77
N THR A 263 -13.49 -5.57 2.97
CA THR A 263 -14.92 -5.54 3.34
C THR A 263 -15.65 -4.45 2.57
N ALA A 264 -15.09 -3.23 2.52
CA ALA A 264 -15.70 -2.12 1.80
C ALA A 264 -15.83 -2.42 0.30
N SER A 265 -14.81 -3.00 -0.33
CA SER A 265 -14.89 -3.38 -1.74
C SER A 265 -15.94 -4.46 -2.00
N GLY A 266 -16.09 -5.41 -1.08
CA GLY A 266 -17.15 -6.42 -1.16
C GLY A 266 -18.57 -5.83 -1.11
N ILE A 267 -18.76 -4.74 -0.38
CA ILE A 267 -20.06 -4.05 -0.25
C ILE A 267 -20.31 -3.12 -1.43
N VAL A 268 -19.31 -2.34 -1.83
CA VAL A 268 -19.46 -1.27 -2.82
C VAL A 268 -19.41 -1.78 -4.25
N ALA A 269 -18.75 -2.92 -4.50
CA ALA A 269 -18.60 -3.49 -5.84
C ALA A 269 -19.93 -3.71 -6.56
N PRO A 270 -20.90 -4.45 -5.99
CA PRO A 270 -22.14 -4.72 -6.70
C PRO A 270 -22.98 -3.45 -6.93
N VAL A 271 -22.85 -2.44 -6.06
CA VAL A 271 -23.48 -1.12 -6.23
C VAL A 271 -22.84 -0.35 -7.39
N ALA A 272 -21.51 -0.24 -7.41
CA ALA A 272 -20.78 0.48 -8.45
C ALA A 272 -21.00 -0.13 -9.83
N LEU A 273 -21.04 -1.46 -9.92
CA LEU A 273 -21.35 -2.19 -11.16
C LEU A 273 -22.80 -1.99 -11.59
N GLY A 274 -23.76 -2.05 -10.65
CA GLY A 274 -25.18 -1.78 -10.93
C GLY A 274 -25.47 -0.35 -11.39
N LEU A 275 -24.65 0.62 -10.97
CA LEU A 275 -24.71 2.02 -11.41
C LEU A 275 -23.94 2.29 -12.70
N GLY A 276 -23.16 1.33 -13.22
CA GLY A 276 -22.34 1.51 -14.41
C GLY A 276 -21.23 2.57 -14.24
N TYR A 277 -20.59 2.61 -13.06
CA TYR A 277 -19.58 3.63 -12.77
C TYR A 277 -18.39 3.56 -13.76
N PRO A 278 -18.02 4.67 -14.43
CA PRO A 278 -17.09 4.63 -15.57
C PRO A 278 -15.61 4.51 -15.22
N HIS A 279 -15.21 4.74 -13.96
CA HIS A 279 -13.79 4.81 -13.56
C HIS A 279 -13.44 3.89 -12.38
N PRO A 280 -13.58 2.56 -12.51
CA PRO A 280 -13.39 1.61 -11.42
C PRO A 280 -12.00 1.70 -10.75
N GLU A 281 -10.97 2.14 -11.47
CA GLU A 281 -9.63 2.39 -10.94
C GLU A 281 -9.63 3.47 -9.85
N LEU A 282 -10.35 4.58 -10.07
CA LEU A 282 -10.47 5.65 -9.08
C LEU A 282 -11.28 5.20 -7.86
N LEU A 283 -12.21 4.27 -8.05
CA LEU A 283 -12.96 3.67 -6.94
C LEU A 283 -12.05 2.79 -6.06
N VAL A 284 -11.08 2.08 -6.64
CA VAL A 284 -10.04 1.39 -5.87
C VAL A 284 -9.28 2.39 -4.99
N LEU A 285 -8.82 3.50 -5.57
CA LEU A 285 -8.08 4.53 -4.84
C LEU A 285 -8.91 5.15 -3.71
N ALA A 286 -10.19 5.47 -3.96
CA ALA A 286 -11.06 6.05 -2.94
C ALA A 286 -11.31 5.07 -1.78
N THR A 287 -11.53 3.79 -2.09
CA THR A 287 -11.69 2.73 -1.09
C THR A 287 -10.40 2.53 -0.29
N GLY A 288 -9.25 2.53 -0.96
CA GLY A 288 -7.93 2.43 -0.34
C GLY A 288 -7.62 3.62 0.57
N ALA A 289 -7.94 4.84 0.11
CA ALA A 289 -7.79 6.04 0.93
C ALA A 289 -8.64 5.98 2.20
N GLY A 290 -9.89 5.49 2.11
CA GLY A 290 -10.74 5.32 3.29
C GLY A 290 -10.21 4.28 4.28
N SER A 291 -9.54 3.24 3.79
CA SER A 291 -9.10 2.11 4.62
C SER A 291 -7.96 2.43 5.58
N VAL A 292 -7.28 3.57 5.44
CA VAL A 292 -6.19 4.00 6.32
C VAL A 292 -6.59 5.05 7.33
N ILE A 293 -7.77 5.68 7.20
CA ILE A 293 -8.16 6.81 8.04
C ILE A 293 -8.14 6.48 9.54
N PHE A 294 -7.74 7.46 10.35
CA PHE A 294 -7.91 7.44 11.80
C PHE A 294 -7.44 6.13 12.47
N SER A 295 -6.21 5.71 12.16
CA SER A 295 -5.58 4.58 12.82
C SER A 295 -5.37 4.86 14.32
N HIS A 296 -5.96 4.04 15.19
CA HIS A 296 -5.91 4.23 16.64
C HIS A 296 -5.54 2.93 17.37
N VAL A 297 -5.89 2.81 18.65
CA VAL A 297 -5.43 1.73 19.54
C VAL A 297 -5.80 0.31 19.10
N ASN A 298 -6.73 0.14 18.18
CA ASN A 298 -7.08 -1.16 17.57
C ASN A 298 -6.20 -1.55 16.37
N ASP A 299 -5.30 -0.67 15.91
CA ASP A 299 -4.37 -0.94 14.81
C ASP A 299 -3.01 -1.40 15.34
N GLY A 300 -2.51 -2.53 14.83
CA GLY A 300 -1.15 -2.99 15.11
C GLY A 300 -0.08 -1.98 14.68
N GLY A 301 -0.31 -1.25 13.59
CA GLY A 301 0.55 -0.16 13.14
C GLY A 301 0.70 0.94 14.17
N PHE A 302 -0.36 1.31 14.89
CA PHE A 302 -0.31 2.32 15.95
C PHE A 302 0.72 1.94 17.03
N TRP A 303 0.68 0.69 17.48
CA TRP A 303 1.59 0.17 18.50
C TRP A 303 3.00 0.00 17.97
N LEU A 304 3.15 -0.48 16.74
CA LEU A 304 4.45 -0.60 16.07
C LEU A 304 5.17 0.76 16.04
N ILE A 305 4.49 1.82 15.58
CA ILE A 305 5.07 3.16 15.50
C ILE A 305 5.37 3.73 16.89
N LYS A 306 4.47 3.50 17.87
CA LYS A 306 4.68 3.93 19.26
C LYS A 306 5.97 3.34 19.84
N GLU A 307 6.13 2.01 19.78
CA GLU A 307 7.27 1.32 20.40
C GLU A 307 8.58 1.69 19.71
N TYR A 308 8.62 1.63 18.38
CA TYR A 308 9.86 1.86 17.63
C TYR A 308 10.38 3.29 17.75
N PHE A 309 9.50 4.30 17.79
CA PHE A 309 9.91 5.69 17.97
C PHE A 309 9.91 6.14 19.43
N ASN A 310 9.66 5.24 20.38
CA ASN A 310 9.63 5.49 21.81
C ASN A 310 8.70 6.66 22.20
N MET A 311 7.49 6.65 21.62
CA MET A 311 6.46 7.67 21.84
C MET A 311 5.47 7.27 22.95
N THR A 312 4.85 8.26 23.59
CA THR A 312 3.65 8.03 24.41
C THR A 312 2.41 7.85 23.53
N VAL A 313 1.35 7.25 24.06
CA VAL A 313 0.07 7.08 23.34
C VAL A 313 -0.46 8.42 22.81
N THR A 314 -0.42 9.48 23.61
CA THR A 314 -0.84 10.83 23.21
C THR A 314 0.01 11.39 22.06
N GLN A 315 1.32 11.12 22.07
CA GLN A 315 2.21 11.53 20.98
C GLN A 315 1.89 10.73 19.72
N THR A 316 1.64 9.43 19.81
CA THR A 316 1.25 8.58 18.68
C THR A 316 -0.07 9.03 18.05
N PHE A 317 -1.06 9.43 18.85
CA PHE A 317 -2.28 10.06 18.31
C PHE A 317 -1.97 11.33 17.52
N LYS A 318 -1.10 12.20 18.05
CA LYS A 318 -0.72 13.45 17.38
C LYS A 318 0.13 13.22 16.13
N THR A 319 0.87 12.12 16.05
CA THR A 319 1.76 11.84 14.92
C THR A 319 1.12 10.87 13.94
N TRP A 320 1.01 9.60 14.30
CA TRP A 320 0.54 8.50 13.46
C TRP A 320 -0.93 8.63 13.07
N THR A 321 -1.85 8.80 14.02
CA THR A 321 -3.29 8.89 13.71
C THR A 321 -3.59 10.06 12.79
N VAL A 322 -3.01 11.23 13.07
CA VAL A 322 -3.17 12.41 12.20
C VAL A 322 -2.53 12.19 10.83
N LEU A 323 -1.34 11.58 10.76
CA LEU A 323 -0.66 11.26 9.50
C LEU A 323 -1.53 10.34 8.62
N GLU A 324 -2.08 9.27 9.19
CA GLU A 324 -2.96 8.33 8.50
C GLU A 324 -4.26 9.01 8.02
N THR A 325 -4.85 9.87 8.86
CA THR A 325 -6.01 10.69 8.47
C THR A 325 -5.68 11.68 7.35
N LEU A 326 -4.50 12.30 7.37
CA LEU A 326 -4.05 13.16 6.28
C LEU A 326 -3.87 12.37 4.98
N ILE A 327 -3.26 11.19 5.03
CA ILE A 327 -3.14 10.30 3.86
C ILE A 327 -4.53 10.02 3.27
N SER A 328 -5.47 9.61 4.12
CA SER A 328 -6.83 9.28 3.70
C SER A 328 -7.53 10.46 3.01
N ILE A 329 -7.53 11.64 3.65
CA ILE A 329 -8.26 12.80 3.14
C ILE A 329 -7.59 13.34 1.87
N ILE A 330 -6.26 13.46 1.86
CA ILE A 330 -5.53 14.01 0.70
C ILE A 330 -5.67 13.08 -0.50
N ALA A 331 -5.48 11.77 -0.32
CA ALA A 331 -5.64 10.81 -1.40
C ALA A 331 -7.08 10.82 -1.95
N PHE A 332 -8.08 10.89 -1.07
CA PHE A 332 -9.48 10.96 -1.48
C PHE A 332 -9.80 12.25 -2.25
N LEU A 333 -9.36 13.42 -1.77
CA LEU A 333 -9.58 14.70 -2.45
C LEU A 333 -8.91 14.74 -3.83
N LEU A 334 -7.68 14.22 -3.95
CA LEU A 334 -6.99 14.12 -5.23
C LEU A 334 -7.69 13.13 -6.18
N THR A 335 -8.23 12.03 -5.65
CA THR A 335 -9.01 11.06 -6.43
C THR A 335 -10.31 11.69 -6.95
N LEU A 336 -11.00 12.47 -6.12
CA LEU A 336 -12.18 13.24 -6.54
C LEU A 336 -11.84 14.30 -7.58
N ALA A 337 -10.70 14.98 -7.43
CA ALA A 337 -10.23 15.96 -8.40
C ALA A 337 -9.95 15.31 -9.77
N LEU A 338 -9.31 14.14 -9.80
CA LEU A 338 -9.11 13.37 -11.04
C LEU A 338 -10.42 12.91 -11.65
N ALA A 339 -11.39 12.47 -10.83
CA ALA A 339 -12.71 12.05 -11.32
C ALA A 339 -13.55 13.21 -11.90
N ALA A 340 -13.21 14.45 -11.56
CA ALA A 340 -13.86 15.65 -12.10
C ALA A 340 -13.24 16.13 -13.42
N VAL A 341 -12.09 15.56 -13.83
CA VAL A 341 -11.49 15.84 -15.14
C VAL A 341 -12.24 15.02 -16.20
N PRO A 342 -12.76 15.66 -17.27
CA PRO A 342 -13.61 15.01 -18.28
C PRO A 342 -12.86 14.04 -19.19
#